data_AF-A0A924YIT5-F1
#
_entry.id   AF-A0A924YIT5-F1
#
_cell.length_a   1.000
_cell.length_b   1.000
_cell.length_c   1.000
_cell.angle_alpha   90.00
_cell.angle_beta   90.00
_cell.angle_gamma   90.00
#
_symmetry.space_group_name_H-M   'P 1'
#
loop_
_entity.id
_entity.type
_entity.pdbx_description
1 polymer ?
#
loop_
_entity_poly.entity_id
_entity_poly.type
_entity_poly.pdbx_seq_one_letter_code
_entity_poly.pdbx_strand_id
1 'polypeptide(L)'
;MITQELVVGKILAHLNAELSETELVHWAEDALVTLVESDIDEPNEQMILDTLMYIGAGDTPGFPLTWSVLSAFLEKLGTKVRIVTEAS
;
A
#
# COMPACT_ATOMS: atom_id res chain seq x y z
N MET A 1 -1.02 8.97 -12.38
CA MET A 1 -2.07 7.94 -12.38
C MET A 1 -1.75 6.96 -11.28
N ILE A 2 -2.73 6.68 -10.42
CA ILE A 2 -2.60 5.66 -9.39
C ILE A 2 -3.06 4.34 -9.99
N THR A 3 -2.20 3.32 -9.99
CA THR A 3 -2.50 1.98 -10.50
C THR A 3 -2.24 0.95 -9.41
N GLN A 4 -2.76 -0.26 -9.60
CA GLN A 4 -2.49 -1.38 -8.71
C GLN A 4 -0.99 -1.67 -8.56
N GLU A 5 -0.22 -1.64 -9.66
CA GLU A 5 1.22 -1.90 -9.65
C GLU A 5 1.97 -0.87 -8.81
N LEU A 6 1.55 0.40 -8.87
CA LEU A 6 2.17 1.46 -8.09
C LEU A 6 1.93 1.26 -6.58
N VAL A 7 0.70 0.89 -6.20
CA VAL A 7 0.33 0.60 -4.80
C VAL A 7 1.12 -0.60 -4.28
N VAL A 8 1.17 -1.69 -5.05
CA VAL A 8 1.98 -2.87 -4.74
C VAL A 8 3.45 -2.48 -4.54
N GLY A 9 4.02 -1.69 -5.45
CA GLY A 9 5.40 -1.25 -5.39
C GLY A 9 5.73 -0.47 -4.12
N LYS A 10 4.83 0.40 -3.66
CA LYS A 10 5.02 1.20 -2.44
C LYS A 10 4.95 0.37 -1.17
N ILE A 11 4.01 -0.58 -1.10
CA ILE A 11 3.94 -1.51 0.02
C ILE A 11 5.21 -2.38 0.06
N LEU A 12 5.67 -2.88 -1.09
CA LEU A 12 6.91 -3.68 -1.16
C LEU A 12 8.15 -2.88 -0.77
N ALA A 13 8.27 -1.63 -1.21
CA ALA A 13 9.37 -0.76 -0.79
C ALA A 13 9.39 -0.58 0.73
N HIS A 14 8.23 -0.42 1.35
CA HIS A 14 8.13 -0.33 2.82
C HIS A 14 8.52 -1.64 3.50
N LEU A 15 8.02 -2.79 3.03
CA LEU A 15 8.36 -4.10 3.58
C LEU A 15 9.85 -4.45 3.45
N ASN A 16 10.55 -3.87 2.47
CA ASN A 16 11.99 -4.01 2.27
C ASN A 16 12.82 -2.89 2.94
N ALA A 17 12.20 -2.05 3.77
CA ALA A 17 12.84 -0.91 4.44
C ALA A 17 13.47 0.14 3.48
N GLU A 18 13.00 0.18 2.23
CA GLU A 18 13.37 1.19 1.23
C GLU A 18 12.48 2.45 1.33
N LEU A 19 11.32 2.33 2.00
CA LEU A 19 10.37 3.39 2.25
C LEU A 19 9.96 3.35 3.73
N SER A 20 10.11 4.46 4.45
CA SER A 20 9.67 4.50 5.85
C SER A 20 8.16 4.40 5.98
N GLU A 21 7.68 4.02 7.17
CA GLU A 21 6.24 3.94 7.45
C GLU A 21 5.56 5.31 7.24
N THR A 22 6.15 6.39 7.75
CA THR A 22 5.65 7.76 7.57
C THR A 22 5.59 8.18 6.10
N GLU A 23 6.60 7.83 5.30
CA GLU A 23 6.57 8.12 3.86
C GLU A 23 5.51 7.31 3.13
N LEU A 24 5.25 6.07 3.53
CA LEU A 24 4.18 5.25 2.98
C LEU A 24 2.80 5.84 3.31
N VAL A 25 2.57 6.28 4.56
CA VAL A 25 1.32 6.91 5.01
C VAL A 25 1.05 8.17 4.20
N HIS A 26 1.98 9.14 4.18
CA HIS A 26 1.81 10.38 3.42
C HIS A 26 1.59 10.12 1.93
N TRP A 27 2.34 9.17 1.35
CA TRP A 27 2.15 8.81 -0.04
C TRP A 27 0.74 8.27 -0.31
N ALA A 28 0.19 7.47 0.60
CA ALA A 28 -1.15 6.93 0.44
C ALA A 28 -2.24 7.99 0.54
N GLU A 29 -2.08 9.00 1.40
CA GLU A 29 -2.98 10.16 1.48
C GLU A 29 -2.97 10.96 0.17
N ASP A 30 -1.79 11.29 -0.35
CA ASP A 30 -1.64 12.00 -1.64
C ASP A 30 -2.21 11.18 -2.80
N ALA A 31 -1.97 9.87 -2.80
CA ALA A 31 -2.51 8.96 -3.81
C ALA A 31 -4.03 8.86 -3.75
N LEU A 32 -4.63 8.86 -2.54
CA LEU A 32 -6.07 8.84 -2.36
C LEU A 32 -6.72 10.09 -2.98
N VAL A 33 -6.17 11.28 -2.71
CA VAL A 33 -6.64 12.54 -3.33
C VAL A 33 -6.55 12.44 -4.85
N THR A 34 -5.39 12.00 -5.36
CA THR A 34 -5.15 11.87 -6.81
C THR A 34 -6.14 10.91 -7.47
N LEU A 35 -6.47 9.79 -6.83
CA LEU A 35 -7.37 8.77 -7.37
C LEU A 35 -8.82 9.27 -7.39
N VAL A 36 -9.28 9.89 -6.30
CA VAL A 36 -10.66 10.41 -6.18
C VAL A 36 -10.92 11.58 -7.13
N GLU A 37 -9.91 12.39 -7.43
CA GLU A 37 -10.01 13.48 -8.42
C GLU A 37 -9.90 13.00 -9.87
N SER A 38 -9.64 11.70 -10.10
CA SER A 38 -9.41 11.16 -11.43
C SER A 38 -10.65 10.48 -11.99
N ASP A 39 -10.98 10.73 -13.26
CA ASP A 39 -12.06 10.04 -14.00
C ASP A 39 -11.63 8.64 -14.50
N ILE A 40 -10.82 7.91 -13.72
CA ILE A 40 -10.13 6.70 -14.20
C ILE A 40 -10.93 5.44 -13.85
N ASP A 41 -11.15 4.59 -14.85
CA ASP A 41 -11.74 3.26 -14.70
C ASP A 41 -10.64 2.20 -14.54
N GLU A 42 -10.02 2.13 -13.35
CA GLU A 42 -9.03 1.10 -13.03
C GLU A 42 -9.73 -0.22 -12.66
N PRO A 43 -9.41 -1.34 -13.35
CA PRO A 43 -9.90 -2.65 -12.94
C PRO A 43 -9.28 -3.02 -11.60
N ASN A 44 -10.03 -2.81 -10.51
CA ASN A 44 -9.69 -2.94 -9.08
C ASN A 44 -9.62 -1.62 -8.29
N GLU A 45 -10.17 -0.53 -8.83
CA GLU A 45 -10.25 0.78 -8.16
C GLU A 45 -10.72 0.69 -6.70
N GLN A 46 -11.79 -0.07 -6.41
CA GLN A 46 -12.28 -0.23 -5.04
C GLN A 46 -11.24 -0.86 -4.09
N MET A 47 -10.50 -1.86 -4.57
CA MET A 47 -9.47 -2.53 -3.77
C MET A 47 -8.27 -1.59 -3.54
N ILE A 48 -7.95 -0.75 -4.53
CA ILE A 48 -6.94 0.30 -4.40
C ILE A 48 -7.39 1.33 -3.36
N LEU A 49 -8.61 1.84 -3.46
CA LEU A 49 -9.20 2.79 -2.51
C LEU A 49 -9.16 2.25 -1.08
N ASP A 50 -9.64 1.03 -0.85
CA ASP A 50 -9.64 0.39 0.47
C ASP A 50 -8.22 0.27 1.04
N THR A 51 -7.24 -0.04 0.18
CA THR A 51 -5.83 -0.15 0.57
C THR A 51 -5.26 1.22 0.95
N LEU A 52 -5.46 2.24 0.10
CA LEU A 52 -4.96 3.59 0.34
C LEU A 52 -5.59 4.23 1.58
N MET A 53 -6.91 4.06 1.78
CA MET A 53 -7.58 4.54 2.99
C MET A 53 -7.03 3.90 4.26
N TYR A 54 -6.77 2.59 4.24
CA TYR A 54 -6.19 1.91 5.41
C TYR A 54 -4.75 2.40 5.67
N ILE A 55 -3.93 2.48 4.63
CA ILE A 55 -2.53 2.92 4.76
C ILE A 55 -2.45 4.38 5.21
N GLY A 56 -3.27 5.27 4.65
CA GLY A 56 -3.32 6.68 5.05
C GLY A 56 -3.72 6.90 6.51
N ALA A 57 -4.44 5.95 7.13
CA ALA A 57 -4.74 5.99 8.57
C ALA A 57 -3.66 5.33 9.44
N GLY A 58 -2.56 4.85 8.84
CA GLY A 58 -1.57 3.97 9.45
C GLY A 58 -0.74 4.58 10.59
N ASP A 59 -0.75 5.90 10.71
CA ASP A 59 -0.14 6.63 11.83
C ASP A 59 -1.03 6.65 13.10
N THR A 60 -2.23 6.07 13.02
CA THR A 60 -3.15 5.94 14.16
C THR A 60 -3.14 4.51 14.75
N PRO A 61 -3.37 4.34 16.07
CA PRO A 61 -3.33 3.03 16.71
C PRO A 61 -4.33 1.98 16.16
N GLY A 62 -5.36 2.41 15.43
CA GLY A 62 -6.40 1.53 14.89
C GLY A 62 -6.04 0.83 13.58
N PHE A 63 -4.96 1.24 12.91
CA PHE A 63 -4.63 0.82 11.55
C PHE A 63 -3.17 0.38 11.42
N PRO A 64 -2.75 -0.65 12.17
CA PRO A 64 -1.34 -1.03 12.21
C PRO A 64 -0.84 -1.51 10.84
N LEU A 65 0.32 -1.01 10.41
CA LEU A 65 1.00 -1.38 9.15
C LEU A 65 1.95 -2.58 9.33
N THR A 66 1.50 -3.61 10.06
CA THR A 66 2.33 -4.81 10.28
C THR A 66 2.55 -5.59 8.98
N TRP A 67 3.63 -6.39 8.94
CA TRP A 67 3.89 -7.33 7.84
C TRP A 67 2.65 -8.17 7.48
N SER A 68 1.93 -8.70 8.47
CA SER A 68 0.76 -9.55 8.25
C SER A 68 -0.38 -8.82 7.55
N VAL A 69 -0.62 -7.55 7.93
CA VAL A 69 -1.69 -6.71 7.36
C VAL A 69 -1.33 -6.34 5.93
N LEU A 70 -0.12 -5.84 5.70
CA LEU A 70 0.33 -5.41 4.38
C LEU A 70 0.44 -6.60 3.40
N SER A 71 0.86 -7.76 3.88
CA SER A 71 0.88 -8.99 3.07
C SER A 71 -0.53 -9.44 2.65
N ALA A 72 -1.54 -9.25 3.52
CA ALA A 72 -2.93 -9.56 3.18
C ALA A 72 -3.51 -8.59 2.13
N PHE A 73 -3.14 -7.32 2.17
CA PHE A 73 -3.48 -6.37 1.09
C PHE A 73 -2.81 -6.76 -0.22
N LEU A 74 -1.51 -7.08 -0.19
CA LEU A 74 -0.78 -7.55 -1.38
C LEU A 74 -1.43 -8.79 -1.99
N GLU A 75 -1.84 -9.77 -1.19
CA GLU A 75 -2.50 -10.97 -1.71
C GLU A 75 -3.82 -10.66 -2.42
N LYS A 76 -4.63 -9.75 -1.86
CA LYS A 76 -5.86 -9.26 -2.49
C LYS A 76 -5.59 -8.48 -3.79
N LEU A 77 -4.45 -7.79 -3.87
CA LEU A 77 -3.94 -7.14 -5.09
C LEU A 77 -3.21 -8.12 -6.03
N GLY A 78 -3.34 -9.43 -5.81
CA GLY A 78 -2.77 -10.47 -6.68
C GLY A 78 -1.28 -10.74 -6.49
N THR A 79 -0.65 -10.19 -5.44
CA THR A 79 0.78 -10.33 -5.16
C THR A 79 1.01 -11.19 -3.93
N LYS A 80 1.66 -12.34 -4.10
CA LYS A 80 2.09 -13.19 -2.97
C LYS A 80 3.51 -12.83 -2.55
N VAL A 81 3.69 -12.54 -1.26
CA VAL A 81 4.99 -12.22 -0.66
C VAL A 81 5.47 -13.32 0.26
N ARG A 82 6.80 -13.40 0.43
CA ARG A 82 7.46 -14.29 1.38
C ARG A 82 8.66 -13.56 1.98
N ILE A 83 8.99 -13.90 3.22
CA ILE A 83 10.23 -13.43 3.85
C ILE A 83 11.36 -14.36 3.42
N VAL A 84 12.47 -13.78 2.97
CA VAL A 84 13.75 -14.47 2.76
C VAL A 84 14.79 -13.77 3.62
N THR A 85 15.66 -14.55 4.27
CA THR A 85 16.73 -14.02 5.12
C THR A 85 18.07 -14.27 4.46
N GLU A 86 18.92 -13.25 4.41
CA GLU A 86 20.30 -13.35 3.94
C GLU A 86 21.25 -13.11 5.11
N ALA A 87 22.30 -13.94 5.20
CA ALA A 87 23.37 -13.70 6.17
C ALA A 87 24.31 -12.63 5.60
N SER A 88 24.44 -11.50 6.29
CA SER A 88 25.37 -10.41 5.96
C SER A 88 26.78 -10.69 6.47
#